data_AF-A0A956Q852-F1
#
_entry.id   AF-A0A956Q852-F1
#
_cell.length_a   1.000
_cell.length_b   1.000
_cell.length_c   1.000
_cell.angle_alpha   90.00
_cell.angle_beta   90.00
_cell.angle_gamma   90.00
#
_symmetry.space_group_name_H-M   'P 1'
#
loop_
_entity.id
_entity.type
_entity.pdbx_description
1 polymer ?
#
loop_
_entity_poly.entity_id
_entity_poly.type
_entity_poly.pdbx_seq_one_letter_code
_entity_poly.pdbx_strand_id
1 'polypeptide(L)' 'MGQITIYLDDELEKKLRAASERAKTSRSRWIAEVIRQHLDNEWPAEVREAAGAWGDFPDIDELRAGSDFEVREDF' A
#
# COMPACT_ATOMS: atom_id res chain seq x y z
N MET A 1 8.04 -25.89 7.40
CA MET A 1 7.84 -24.75 6.47
C MET A 1 7.20 -25.27 5.20
N GLY A 2 6.19 -24.57 4.68
CA GLY A 2 5.55 -24.95 3.42
C GLY A 2 6.42 -24.55 2.22
N GLN A 3 6.57 -25.44 1.25
CA GLN A 3 7.20 -25.15 -0.04
C GLN A 3 6.09 -24.96 -1.07
N ILE A 4 6.17 -23.88 -1.86
CA ILE A 4 5.25 -23.61 -2.97
C ILE A 4 6.03 -23.63 -4.28
N THR A 5 5.40 -24.16 -5.33
CA THR A 5 5.88 -24.06 -6.71
C THR A 5 4.89 -23.19 -7.47
N ILE A 6 5.37 -22.12 -8.07
CA ILE A 6 4.55 -21.17 -8.84
C ILE A 6 5.10 -21.06 -10.25
N TYR A 7 4.22 -20.93 -11.23
CA TYR A 7 4.60 -20.64 -12.61
C TYR A 7 4.75 -19.13 -12.76
N LEU A 8 5.84 -18.70 -13.37
CA LEU A 8 6.09 -17.31 -13.74
C LEU A 8 6.26 -17.29 -15.27
N ASP A 9 5.64 -16.32 -15.92
CA ASP A 9 5.98 -16.02 -17.31
C ASP A 9 7.38 -15.39 -17.41
N ASP A 10 7.93 -15.38 -18.62
CA ASP A 10 9.30 -14.90 -18.88
C ASP A 10 9.49 -13.42 -18.50
N GLU A 11 8.44 -12.59 -18.61
CA GLU A 11 8.52 -11.18 -18.26
C GLU A 11 8.57 -11.01 -16.74
N LEU A 12 7.72 -11.74 -16.02
CA LEU A 12 7.67 -11.73 -14.57
C LEU A 12 8.95 -12.30 -13.95
N GLU A 13 9.54 -13.35 -14.54
CA GLU A 13 10.83 -13.88 -14.09
C GLU A 13 11.95 -12.83 -14.22
N LYS A 14 12.01 -12.11 -15.34
CA LYS A 14 13.00 -11.02 -15.54
C LYS A 14 12.83 -9.91 -14.50
N LYS A 15 11.58 -9.49 -14.24
CA LYS A 15 11.25 -8.49 -13.21
C LYS A 15 11.67 -8.96 -11.83
N LEU A 16 11.35 -10.21 -11.47
CA LEU A 16 11.76 -10.82 -10.20
C LEU A 16 13.28 -10.83 -10.03
N ARG A 17 14.02 -11.26 -11.05
CA ARG A 17 15.49 -11.28 -11.03
C ARG A 17 16.04 -9.88 -10.74
N ALA A 18 15.65 -8.90 -11.56
CA ALA A 18 16.11 -7.52 -11.41
C ALA A 18 15.75 -6.91 -10.05
N ALA A 19 14.56 -7.18 -9.53
CA ALA A 19 14.12 -6.68 -8.23
C ALA A 19 14.92 -7.33 -7.07
N SER A 20 15.13 -8.65 -7.12
CA SER A 20 15.91 -9.36 -6.10
C SER A 20 17.39 -8.92 -6.07
N GLU A 21 17.98 -8.63 -7.23
CA GLU A 21 19.35 -8.11 -7.36
C GLU A 21 19.48 -6.70 -6.79
N ARG A 22 18.56 -5.80 -7.13
CA ARG A 22 18.53 -4.44 -6.56
C ARG A 22 18.38 -4.47 -5.04
N ALA A 23 17.56 -5.38 -4.52
CA ALA A 23 17.35 -5.59 -3.10
C ALA A 23 18.47 -6.41 -2.42
N LYS A 24 19.49 -6.86 -3.16
CA LYS A 24 20.61 -7.69 -2.69
C LYS A 24 20.16 -8.92 -1.88
N THR A 25 19.08 -9.56 -2.33
CA THR A 25 18.46 -10.69 -1.64
C THR A 25 18.18 -11.84 -2.61
N SER A 26 17.93 -13.04 -2.08
CA SER A 26 17.56 -14.18 -2.94
C SER A 26 16.13 -14.03 -3.47
N ARG A 27 15.83 -14.64 -4.63
CA ARG A 27 14.48 -14.62 -5.22
C ARG A 27 13.39 -15.08 -4.24
N SER A 28 13.61 -16.20 -3.55
CA SER A 28 12.65 -16.73 -2.56
C SER A 28 12.45 -15.79 -1.39
N ARG A 29 13.52 -15.15 -0.91
CA ARG A 29 13.41 -14.16 0.17
C ARG A 29 12.67 -12.91 -0.30
N TRP A 30 12.99 -12.41 -1.50
CA TRP A 30 12.30 -11.28 -2.11
C TRP A 30 10.79 -11.52 -2.21
N ILE A 31 10.38 -12.69 -2.73
CA ILE A 31 8.96 -13.07 -2.83
C ILE A 31 8.30 -13.13 -1.45
N ALA A 32 8.97 -13.72 -0.45
CA ALA A 32 8.44 -13.77 0.91
C ALA A 32 8.24 -12.38 1.51
N GLU A 33 9.16 -11.43 1.28
CA GLU A 33 8.98 -10.04 1.72
C GLU A 33 7.81 -9.36 1.01
N VAL A 34 7.66 -9.57 -0.31
CA VAL A 34 6.52 -9.00 -1.06
C VAL A 34 5.20 -9.53 -0.53
N ILE A 35 5.11 -10.83 -0.25
CA ILE A 35 3.90 -11.42 0.36
C ILE A 35 3.63 -10.79 1.71
N ARG A 36 4.66 -10.61 2.57
CA ARG A 36 4.47 -9.95 3.87
C ARG A 36 3.99 -8.52 3.71
N GLN A 37 4.61 -7.73 2.84
CA GLN A 37 4.23 -6.34 2.57
C GLN A 37 2.80 -6.23 2.04
N HIS A 38 2.36 -7.18 1.23
CA HIS A 38 1.01 -7.17 0.67
C HIS A 38 -0.06 -7.64 1.65
N LEU A 39 0.33 -8.45 2.64
CA LEU A 39 -0.53 -8.86 3.75
C LEU A 39 -0.47 -7.89 4.93
N ASP A 40 0.49 -6.98 4.93
CA ASP A 40 0.58 -5.92 5.92
C ASP A 40 -0.55 -4.94 5.68
N ASN A 41 -1.49 -4.90 6.62
CA ASN A 41 -2.72 -4.13 6.52
C ASN A 41 -2.58 -2.76 7.21
N GLU A 42 -1.35 -2.38 7.57
CA GLU A 42 -1.01 -1.10 8.16
C GLU A 42 -0.63 -0.07 7.11
N TRP A 43 -1.03 1.18 7.35
CA TRP A 43 -0.55 2.30 6.55
C TRP A 43 0.97 2.48 6.72
N PRO A 44 1.71 2.76 5.64
CA PRO A 44 3.11 3.13 5.73
C PRO A 44 3.32 4.27 6.73
N ALA A 45 4.47 4.29 7.41
CA ALA A 45 4.75 5.27 8.44
C ALA A 45 4.60 6.70 7.91
N GLU A 46 5.06 6.94 6.67
CA GLU A 46 4.97 8.22 5.99
C GLU A 46 3.52 8.69 5.81
N VAL A 47 2.59 7.75 5.57
CA VAL A 47 1.16 8.07 5.42
C VAL A 47 0.54 8.35 6.80
N ARG A 48 0.94 7.61 7.83
CA ARG A 48 0.50 7.87 9.21
C ARG A 48 1.00 9.23 9.71
N GLU A 49 2.25 9.58 9.41
CA GLU A 49 2.85 10.86 9.80
C GLU A 49 2.29 12.03 9.00
N ALA A 50 1.83 11.81 7.77
CA ALA A 50 1.15 12.82 6.98
C ALA A 50 -0.24 13.19 7.54
N ALA A 51 -0.87 12.30 8.32
CA ALA A 51 -2.16 12.59 8.94
C ALA A 51 -2.00 13.70 10.00
N GLY A 52 -2.58 14.88 9.71
CA GLY A 52 -2.44 16.07 10.57
C GLY A 52 -1.19 16.91 10.30
N ALA A 53 -0.41 16.61 9.25
CA ALA A 53 0.74 17.42 8.85
C ALA A 53 0.36 18.74 8.15
N TRP A 54 -0.91 18.93 7.77
CA TRP A 54 -1.39 20.18 7.20
C TRP A 54 -1.63 21.21 8.30
N GLY A 55 -0.80 22.26 8.32
CA GLY A 55 -0.87 23.32 9.33
C GLY A 55 -2.04 24.29 9.18
N ASP A 56 -2.70 24.32 8.03
CA ASP A 56 -3.84 25.20 7.72
C ASP A 56 -5.05 24.37 7.26
N PHE A 57 -5.33 23.29 8.00
CA PHE A 57 -6.49 22.45 7.72
C PHE A 57 -7.76 23.13 8.28
N PRO A 58 -8.79 23.35 7.45
CA PRO A 58 -10.00 24.06 7.89
C PRO A 58 -10.72 23.32 9.01
N ASP A 59 -11.36 24.07 9.88
CA ASP A 59 -12.13 23.53 10.99
C ASP A 59 -13.40 22.79 10.49
N ILE A 60 -13.94 21.91 11.32
CA ILE A 60 -15.09 21.08 10.96
C ILE A 60 -16.32 21.89 10.52
N ASP A 61 -16.51 23.08 11.09
CA ASP A 61 -17.60 23.98 10.74
C ASP A 61 -17.36 24.66 9.38
N GLU A 62 -16.10 25.00 9.05
CA GLU A 62 -15.73 25.57 7.75
C GLU A 62 -15.88 24.53 6.62
N LEU A 63 -15.50 23.29 6.89
CA LEU A 63 -15.67 22.17 5.97
C LEU A 63 -17.15 21.91 5.64
N ARG A 64 -18.02 22.02 6.65
CA ARG A 64 -19.47 21.80 6.52
C ARG A 64 -20.21 23.01 5.94
N ALA A 65 -19.66 24.22 6.09
CA ALA A 65 -20.30 25.44 5.60
C ALA A 65 -20.43 25.50 4.06
N GLY A 66 -19.59 24.76 3.33
CA GLY A 66 -19.59 24.74 1.85
C GLY A 66 -20.25 23.52 1.21
N SER A 67 -20.79 22.58 2.00
CA SER A 67 -21.30 21.31 1.49
C SER A 67 -22.79 21.17 1.77
N ASP A 68 -23.59 21.41 0.74
CA ASP A 68 -24.95 20.88 0.64
C ASP A 68 -24.80 19.36 0.46
N PHE A 69 -24.54 18.66 1.57
CA PHE A 69 -24.53 17.22 1.55
C PHE A 69 -25.96 16.79 1.24
N GLU A 70 -26.23 16.45 -0.02
CA GLU A 70 -27.41 15.67 -0.37
C GLU A 70 -27.38 14.44 0.53
N VAL A 71 -28.25 14.44 1.53
CA VAL A 71 -28.45 13.32 2.43
C VAL A 71 -28.90 12.20 1.51
N ARG A 72 -27.99 11.27 1.22
CA ARG A 72 -28.32 10.10 0.43
C ARG A 72 -29.30 9.30 1.27
N GLU A 73 -30.59 9.44 0.98
CA GLU A 73 -31.64 8.62 1.59
C GLU A 73 -31.33 7.17 1.24
N ASP A 74 -30.86 6.43 2.25
CA ASP A 74 -30.59 5.01 2.16
C ASP A 74 -31.95 4.28 1.97
N PHE A 75 -32.02 3.42 0.96
CA PHE A 75 -33.13 2.50 0.67
C PHE A 75 -32.92 1.15 1.36
#